data_AF-A0A9D6Y245-F1
#
_entry.id   AF-A0A9D6Y245-F1
#
_cell.length_a   1.000
_cell.length_b   1.000
_cell.length_c   1.000
_cell.angle_alpha   90.00
_cell.angle_beta   90.00
_cell.angle_gamma   90.00
#
_symmetry.space_group_name_H-M   'P 1'
#
loop_
_entity.id
_entity.type
_entity.pdbx_description
1 polymer ?
#
loop_
_entity_poly.entity_id
_entity_poly.type
_entity_poly.pdbx_seq_one_letter_code
_entity_poly.pdbx_strand_id
1 'polypeptide(L)'
;MTDTSLDQRLAALEARLGRLETLLGALNDRLDRTLPGVDEAKRGIQDWVTEYVSVRLQQLVPETCEHPEREEAAAVVEGPVLPGTRIRCTEEVIHRLGRIPIPFVRQMVTQRVAETARAENVPVVDVPFFERAATF
;
A
#
# COMPACT_ATOMS: atom_id res chain seq x y z
N MET A 1 21.64 -28.09 -62.99
CA MET A 1 20.88 -26.83 -63.15
C MET A 1 19.86 -26.58 -62.03
N THR A 2 19.40 -27.61 -61.32
CA THR A 2 18.45 -27.50 -60.20
C THR A 2 19.07 -26.98 -58.90
N ASP A 3 20.29 -27.42 -58.57
CA ASP A 3 20.97 -27.02 -57.34
C ASP A 3 21.27 -25.52 -57.30
N THR A 4 21.79 -24.94 -58.39
CA THR A 4 22.06 -23.50 -58.48
C THR A 4 20.81 -22.63 -58.29
N SER A 5 19.64 -23.13 -58.69
CA SER A 5 18.34 -22.45 -58.49
C SER A 5 17.85 -22.57 -57.04
N LEU A 6 18.11 -23.71 -56.40
CA LEU A 6 17.84 -23.95 -54.99
C LEU A 6 18.72 -23.06 -54.09
N ASP A 7 20.02 -22.99 -54.37
CA ASP A 7 20.97 -22.16 -53.63
C ASP A 7 20.61 -20.67 -53.72
N GLN A 8 20.20 -20.20 -54.89
CA GLN A 8 19.72 -18.82 -55.06
C GLN A 8 18.46 -18.53 -54.26
N ARG A 9 17.52 -19.49 -54.19
CA ARG A 9 16.29 -19.35 -53.40
C ARG A 9 16.57 -19.37 -51.90
N LEU A 10 17.49 -20.22 -51.45
CA LEU A 10 17.94 -20.27 -50.06
C LEU A 10 18.63 -18.96 -49.66
N ALA A 11 19.59 -18.48 -50.45
CA ALA A 11 20.25 -17.21 -50.18
C ALA A 11 19.27 -16.02 -50.14
N ALA A 12 18.26 -16.02 -51.02
CA ALA A 12 17.22 -15.00 -51.00
C ALA A 12 16.33 -15.08 -49.75
N LEU A 13 16.05 -16.28 -49.24
CA LEU A 13 15.29 -16.48 -48.00
C LEU A 13 16.12 -16.07 -46.78
N GLU A 14 17.39 -16.47 -46.70
CA GLU A 14 18.31 -16.07 -45.63
C GLU A 14 18.46 -14.54 -45.57
N ALA A 15 18.61 -13.88 -46.73
CA ALA A 15 18.66 -12.43 -46.78
C ALA A 15 17.34 -11.76 -46.34
N ARG A 16 16.18 -12.41 -46.59
CA ARG A 16 14.89 -11.91 -46.09
C ARG A 16 14.76 -12.12 -44.58
N LEU A 17 15.19 -13.26 -44.06
CA LEU A 17 15.20 -13.56 -42.62
C LEU A 17 16.11 -12.59 -41.86
N GLY A 18 17.35 -12.37 -42.32
CA GLY A 18 18.25 -11.42 -41.67
C GLY A 18 17.70 -9.99 -41.65
N ARG A 19 16.97 -9.58 -42.70
CA ARG A 19 16.25 -8.28 -42.69
C ARG A 19 15.12 -8.26 -41.66
N LEU A 20 14.35 -9.33 -41.53
CA LEU A 20 13.27 -9.42 -40.54
C LEU A 20 13.82 -9.40 -39.11
N GLU A 21 14.90 -10.13 -38.84
CA GLU A 21 15.58 -10.12 -37.53
C GLU A 21 16.08 -8.72 -37.17
N THR A 22 16.67 -8.01 -38.14
CA THR A 22 17.13 -6.62 -37.94
C THR A 22 15.96 -5.69 -37.62
N LEU A 23 14.83 -5.81 -38.34
CA LEU A 23 13.64 -5.01 -38.10
C LEU A 23 12.98 -5.32 -36.75
N LEU A 24 12.93 -6.59 -36.36
CA LEU A 24 12.41 -7.02 -35.06
C LEU A 24 13.27 -6.48 -33.91
N GLY A 25 14.60 -6.56 -34.03
CA GLY A 25 15.51 -5.94 -33.07
C GLY A 25 15.29 -4.43 -32.95
N ALA A 26 15.17 -3.72 -34.08
CA ALA A 26 14.92 -2.29 -34.08
C ALA A 26 13.56 -1.90 -33.49
N LEU A 27 12.53 -2.74 -33.66
CA LEU A 27 11.22 -2.54 -33.04
C LEU A 27 11.27 -2.77 -31.53
N ASN A 28 11.96 -3.83 -31.08
CA ASN A 28 12.14 -4.11 -29.67
C ASN A 28 12.86 -2.95 -28.97
N ASP A 29 13.97 -2.48 -29.54
CA ASP A 29 14.73 -1.33 -29.03
C ASP A 29 13.90 -0.04 -28.96
N ARG A 30 12.93 0.14 -29.85
CA ARG A 30 12.02 1.30 -29.83
C ARG A 30 10.98 1.15 -28.73
N LEU A 31 10.38 -0.04 -28.60
CA LEU A 31 9.38 -0.33 -27.58
C LEU A 31 9.98 -0.13 -26.17
N ASP A 32 11.19 -0.65 -25.94
CA ASP A 32 11.93 -0.50 -24.68
C ASP A 32 12.23 0.96 -24.33
N ARG A 33 12.39 1.85 -25.34
CA ARG A 33 12.63 3.28 -25.13
C ARG A 33 11.36 4.10 -24.95
N THR A 34 10.26 3.70 -25.59
CA THR A 34 9.01 4.50 -25.61
C THR A 34 8.11 4.28 -24.41
N LEU A 35 8.19 3.11 -23.78
CA LEU A 35 7.42 2.82 -22.59
C LEU A 35 8.34 3.07 -21.39
N PRO A 36 8.14 4.14 -20.60
CA PRO A 36 8.73 4.14 -19.26
C PRO A 36 8.28 2.84 -18.62
N GLY A 37 9.25 2.05 -18.15
CA GLY A 37 8.95 0.73 -17.60
C GLY A 37 7.82 0.86 -16.61
N VAL A 38 6.89 -0.09 -16.57
CA VAL A 38 5.71 -0.03 -15.68
C VAL A 38 6.13 0.28 -14.24
N ASP A 39 7.31 -0.17 -13.82
CA ASP A 39 7.93 0.14 -12.54
C ASP A 39 8.40 1.60 -12.37
N GLU A 40 8.90 2.23 -13.43
CA GLU A 40 9.25 3.65 -13.45
C GLU A 40 8.01 4.55 -13.38
N ALA A 41 6.97 4.22 -14.16
CA ALA A 41 5.68 4.91 -14.07
C ALA A 41 5.05 4.75 -12.68
N LYS A 42 5.11 3.55 -12.10
CA LYS A 42 4.64 3.27 -10.74
C LYS A 42 5.41 4.08 -9.69
N ARG A 43 6.74 4.17 -9.79
CA ARG A 43 7.56 4.99 -8.89
C ARG A 43 7.20 6.48 -9.01
N GLY A 44 7.09 7.00 -10.22
CA GLY A 44 6.68 8.39 -10.44
C GLY A 44 5.31 8.72 -9.85
N ILE A 45 4.34 7.79 -9.95
CA ILE A 45 3.03 7.95 -9.31
C ILE A 45 3.15 7.92 -7.79
N GLN A 46 3.95 7.01 -7.23
CA GLN A 46 4.17 6.94 -5.78
C GLN A 46 4.78 8.24 -5.24
N ASP A 47 5.83 8.74 -5.89
CA ASP A 47 6.50 9.99 -5.50
C ASP A 47 5.53 11.16 -5.54
N TRP A 48 4.74 11.27 -6.62
CA TRP A 48 3.74 12.32 -6.77
C TRP A 48 2.64 12.25 -5.70
N VAL A 49 2.12 11.05 -5.41
CA VAL A 49 1.10 10.87 -4.35
C VAL A 49 1.68 11.24 -2.98
N THR A 50 2.92 10.84 -2.69
CA THR A 50 3.60 11.17 -1.44
C THR A 50 3.75 12.67 -1.27
N GLU A 51 4.20 13.38 -2.32
CA GLU A 51 4.31 14.83 -2.31
C GLU A 51 2.94 15.49 -2.08
N TYR A 52 1.93 15.10 -2.86
CA TYR A 52 0.59 15.66 -2.77
C TYR A 52 -0.05 15.44 -1.38
N VAL A 53 0.06 14.24 -0.83
CA VAL A 53 -0.48 13.92 0.50
C VAL A 53 0.28 14.68 1.59
N SER A 54 1.60 14.81 1.50
CA SER A 54 2.40 15.60 2.45
C SER A 54 1.92 17.04 2.52
N VAL A 55 1.72 17.69 1.36
CA VAL A 55 1.19 19.06 1.28
C VAL A 55 -0.23 19.15 1.86
N ARG A 56 -1.10 18.19 1.55
CA ARG A 56 -2.47 18.19 2.06
C ARG A 56 -2.54 17.93 3.56
N LEU A 57 -1.67 17.09 4.12
CA LEU A 57 -1.59 16.86 5.57
C LEU A 57 -1.14 18.13 6.30
N GLN A 58 -0.16 18.86 5.79
CA GLN A 58 0.25 20.15 6.35
C GLN A 58 -0.89 21.17 6.39
N GLN A 59 -1.81 21.12 5.42
CA GLN A 59 -3.00 21.99 5.39
C GLN A 59 -4.13 21.54 6.31
N LEU A 60 -4.15 20.26 6.70
CA LEU A 60 -5.19 19.67 7.56
C LEU A 60 -4.84 19.73 9.04
N VAL A 61 -3.59 20.04 9.40
CA VAL A 61 -3.12 20.25 10.77
C VAL A 61 -3.16 21.75 11.05
N PRO A 62 -4.17 22.28 11.77
CA PRO A 62 -4.03 23.61 12.34
C PRO A 62 -2.80 23.65 13.27
N GLU A 63 -2.08 24.78 13.31
CA GLU A 63 -0.96 25.06 14.24
C GLU A 63 -1.31 24.82 15.73
N THR A 64 -2.58 24.56 16.04
CA THR A 64 -3.13 24.29 17.37
C THR A 64 -3.48 22.81 17.59
N CYS A 65 -3.03 21.87 16.75
CA CYS A 65 -3.05 20.46 17.11
C CYS A 65 -2.05 20.22 18.25
N GLU A 66 -2.48 20.51 19.47
CA GLU A 66 -1.82 20.04 20.69
C GLU A 66 -1.84 18.52 20.64
N HIS A 67 -0.73 17.93 20.20
CA HIS A 67 -0.42 16.57 20.58
C HIS A 67 -0.25 16.61 22.09
N PRO A 68 -1.11 15.95 22.89
CA PRO A 68 -0.84 15.85 24.30
C PRO A 68 0.55 15.24 24.40
N GLU A 69 1.46 16.02 24.98
CA GLU A 69 2.79 15.57 25.33
C GLU A 69 2.57 14.29 26.09
N ARG A 70 3.13 13.22 25.53
CA ARG A 70 2.95 11.84 25.98
C ARG A 70 2.99 11.85 27.51
N GLU A 71 1.82 11.71 28.13
CA GLU A 71 1.67 11.77 29.59
C GLU A 71 2.51 10.63 30.18
N GLU A 72 3.78 10.93 30.47
CA GLU A 72 4.52 10.27 31.52
C GLU A 72 3.78 10.63 32.82
N ALA A 73 3.20 9.60 33.44
CA ALA A 73 2.57 9.60 34.76
C ALA A 73 1.13 10.14 34.87
N ALA A 74 0.16 9.31 34.47
CA ALA A 74 -1.16 9.31 35.11
C ALA A 74 -1.53 7.88 35.54
N ALA A 75 -1.30 7.61 36.83
CA ALA A 75 -1.97 6.66 37.72
C ALA A 75 -2.24 5.22 37.23
N VAL A 76 -1.68 4.27 37.98
CA VAL A 76 -2.03 2.85 38.02
C VAL A 76 -3.55 2.66 38.04
N VAL A 77 -4.14 2.30 36.90
CA VAL A 77 -5.49 1.75 36.78
C VAL A 77 -5.40 0.59 35.81
N GLU A 78 -5.78 -0.60 36.28
CA GLU A 78 -5.52 -1.89 35.67
C GLU A 78 -5.98 -2.00 34.21
N GLY A 79 -5.00 -2.19 33.32
CA GLY A 79 -5.21 -2.79 32.00
C GLY A 79 -4.90 -1.87 30.81
N PRO A 80 -4.59 -2.46 29.64
CA PRO A 80 -4.37 -1.73 28.41
C PRO A 80 -5.62 -0.95 27.97
N VAL A 81 -5.42 0.19 27.30
CA VAL A 81 -6.49 1.01 26.73
C VAL A 81 -6.36 1.10 25.21
N LEU A 82 -7.48 1.21 24.51
CA LEU A 82 -7.50 1.39 23.06
C LEU A 82 -6.78 2.70 22.66
N PRO A 83 -5.86 2.67 21.68
CA PRO A 83 -5.06 3.83 21.31
C PRO A 83 -5.90 5.07 20.97
N GLY A 84 -5.58 6.21 21.59
CA GLY A 84 -6.31 7.47 21.37
C GLY A 84 -7.67 7.54 22.05
N THR A 85 -8.00 6.60 22.94
CA THR A 85 -9.26 6.59 23.70
C THR A 85 -9.05 6.24 25.17
N ARG A 86 -10.09 6.42 25.99
CA ARG A 86 -10.11 6.01 27.41
C ARG A 86 -10.79 4.65 27.64
N ILE A 87 -11.00 3.86 26.58
CA ILE A 87 -11.72 2.59 26.65
C ILE A 87 -10.74 1.49 27.01
N ARG A 88 -11.04 0.73 28.07
CA ARG A 88 -10.21 -0.40 28.50
C ARG A 88 -10.34 -1.56 27.51
N CYS A 89 -9.24 -2.24 27.25
CA CYS A 89 -9.19 -3.44 26.45
C CYS A 89 -8.27 -4.49 27.08
N THR A 90 -8.29 -5.71 26.55
CA THR A 90 -7.31 -6.74 26.91
C THR A 90 -6.03 -6.57 26.08
N GLU A 91 -4.90 -7.09 26.60
CA GLU A 91 -3.59 -7.00 25.92
C GLU A 91 -3.63 -7.66 24.53
N GLU A 92 -4.40 -8.75 24.40
CA GLU A 92 -4.61 -9.46 23.15
C GLU A 92 -5.28 -8.58 22.08
N VAL A 93 -6.17 -7.66 22.47
CA VAL A 93 -6.81 -6.72 21.54
C VAL A 93 -5.80 -5.70 21.01
N ILE A 94 -4.90 -5.20 21.88
CA ILE A 94 -3.80 -4.32 21.44
C ILE A 94 -2.87 -5.05 20.48
N HIS A 95 -2.48 -6.29 20.80
CA HIS A 95 -1.62 -7.08 19.94
C HIS A 95 -2.23 -7.28 18.55
N ARG A 96 -3.53 -7.58 18.47
CA ARG A 96 -4.26 -7.72 17.20
C ARG A 96 -4.38 -6.43 16.41
N LEU A 97 -4.62 -5.30 17.08
CA LEU A 97 -4.59 -3.98 16.46
C LEU A 97 -3.19 -3.67 15.88
N GLY A 98 -2.12 -4.02 16.60
CA GLY A 98 -0.74 -3.85 16.15
C GLY A 98 -0.40 -4.67 14.90
N ARG A 99 -1.06 -5.82 14.68
CA ARG A 99 -0.89 -6.66 13.49
C ARG A 99 -1.51 -6.08 12.23
N ILE A 100 -2.36 -5.05 12.33
CA ILE A 100 -2.96 -4.38 11.17
C ILE A 100 -1.87 -3.51 10.51
N PRO A 101 -1.40 -3.86 9.30
CA PRO A 101 -0.21 -3.25 8.71
C PRO A 101 -0.45 -1.83 8.22
N ILE A 102 -1.70 -1.49 7.86
CA ILE A 102 -2.07 -0.19 7.32
C ILE A 102 -2.49 0.72 8.49
N PRO A 103 -1.76 1.81 8.80
CA PRO A 103 -2.04 2.67 9.96
C PRO A 103 -3.46 3.25 9.95
N PHE A 104 -3.96 3.64 8.77
CA PHE A 104 -5.30 4.17 8.60
C PHE A 104 -6.38 3.14 8.98
N VAL A 105 -6.25 1.89 8.52
CA VAL A 105 -7.21 0.81 8.85
C VAL A 105 -7.18 0.53 10.35
N ARG A 106 -6.00 0.56 10.98
CA ARG A 106 -5.86 0.40 12.43
C ARG A 106 -6.59 1.49 13.20
N GLN A 107 -6.46 2.75 12.78
CA GLN A 107 -7.17 3.87 13.39
C GLN A 107 -8.69 3.76 13.19
N MET A 108 -9.13 3.39 11.97
CA MET A 108 -10.54 3.19 11.65
C MET A 108 -11.17 2.09 12.50
N VAL A 109 -10.52 0.92 12.62
CA VAL A 109 -10.99 -0.18 13.47
C VAL A 109 -11.01 0.23 14.95
N THR A 110 -9.97 0.94 15.42
CA THR A 110 -9.91 1.43 16.80
C THR A 110 -11.06 2.39 17.11
N GLN A 111 -11.34 3.34 16.22
CA GLN A 111 -12.44 4.28 16.36
C GLN A 111 -13.79 3.57 16.34
N ARG A 112 -13.99 2.62 15.41
CA ARG A 112 -15.23 1.85 15.31
C ARG A 112 -15.51 1.04 16.57
N VAL A 113 -14.52 0.27 17.04
CA VAL A 113 -14.64 -0.52 18.27
C VAL A 113 -14.90 0.41 19.46
N ALA A 114 -14.27 1.58 19.49
CA ALA A 114 -14.51 2.57 20.54
C ALA A 114 -15.93 3.15 20.52
N GLU A 115 -16.48 3.45 19.35
CA GLU A 115 -17.85 3.91 19.18
C GLU A 115 -18.86 2.83 19.60
N THR A 116 -18.66 1.58 19.18
CA THR A 116 -19.52 0.45 19.56
C THR A 116 -19.45 0.18 21.06
N ALA A 117 -18.25 0.22 21.66
CA ALA A 117 -18.09 0.01 23.11
C ALA A 117 -18.77 1.12 23.93
N ARG A 118 -18.76 2.38 23.46
CA ARG A 118 -19.50 3.47 24.09
C ARG A 118 -21.01 3.30 23.94
N ALA A 119 -21.48 2.89 22.76
CA ALA A 119 -22.90 2.68 22.49
C ALA A 119 -23.47 1.55 23.37
N GLU A 120 -22.71 0.47 23.55
CA GLU A 120 -23.10 -0.70 24.36
C GLU A 120 -22.69 -0.58 25.84
N ASN A 121 -22.07 0.54 26.25
CA ASN A 121 -21.54 0.78 27.60
C ASN A 121 -20.69 -0.37 28.16
N VAL A 122 -19.83 -0.94 27.31
CA VAL A 122 -18.99 -2.08 27.69
C VAL A 122 -17.81 -1.57 28.53
N PRO A 123 -17.57 -2.14 29.74
CA PRO A 123 -16.51 -1.67 30.63
C PRO A 123 -15.09 -2.05 30.17
N VAL A 124 -14.94 -3.20 29.49
CA VAL A 124 -13.67 -3.72 28.94
C VAL A 124 -13.91 -4.42 27.62
N VAL A 125 -13.16 -4.04 26.59
CA VAL A 125 -13.16 -4.68 25.28
C VAL A 125 -12.29 -5.92 25.30
N ASP A 126 -12.91 -7.08 25.17
CA ASP A 126 -12.24 -8.36 25.00
C ASP A 126 -12.15 -8.76 23.52
N VAL A 127 -11.50 -9.89 23.26
CA VAL A 127 -11.35 -10.45 21.92
C VAL A 127 -12.68 -10.70 21.19
N PRO A 128 -13.68 -11.38 21.78
CA PRO A 128 -14.93 -11.65 21.08
C PRO A 128 -15.73 -10.37 20.81
N PHE A 129 -15.66 -9.36 21.68
CA PHE A 129 -16.23 -8.05 21.37
C PHE A 129 -15.48 -7.39 20.22
N PHE A 130 -14.15 -7.40 20.25
CA PHE A 130 -13.32 -6.82 19.20
C PHE A 130 -13.61 -7.42 17.83
N GLU A 131 -13.67 -8.74 17.69
CA GLU A 131 -13.96 -9.40 16.39
C GLU A 131 -15.34 -9.02 15.84
N ARG A 132 -16.36 -8.95 16.69
CA ARG A 132 -17.71 -8.54 16.32
C ARG A 132 -17.80 -7.07 15.95
N ALA A 133 -17.14 -6.19 16.70
CA ALA A 133 -17.14 -4.75 16.47
C ALA A 133 -16.23 -4.32 15.30
N ALA A 134 -15.20 -5.11 14.98
CA ALA A 134 -14.27 -4.87 13.88
C ALA A 134 -14.76 -5.44 12.53
N THR A 135 -15.90 -6.13 12.51
CA THR A 135 -16.52 -6.61 11.27
C THR A 135 -17.27 -5.47 10.58
N PHE A 136 -17.05 -5.33 9.26
CA PHE A 136 -17.75 -4.37 8.39
C PHE A 136 -19.03 -4.98 7.81
#